data_AF-A0A2H5MW25-F1
#
_entry.id   AF-A0A2H5MW25-F1
#
_cell.length_a   1.000
_cell.length_b   1.000
_cell.length_c   1.000
_cell.angle_alpha   90.00
_cell.angle_beta   90.00
_cell.angle_gamma   90.00
#
_symmetry.space_group_name_H-M   'P 1'
#
loop_
_entity.id
_entity.type
_entity.pdbx_description
1 polymer ?
#
loop_
_entity_poly.entity_id
_entity_poly.type
_entity_poly.pdbx_seq_one_letter_code
_entity_poly.pdbx_strand_id
1 'polypeptide(L)'
;MGPLSASPMGFGTWAWGNQFLWGYQESMDSQLQQTFNLAVENGINLFDTADSYGTGRLNGKSEKLLGKFISEIPGQKQVQNNIVIATKFAAYPWRLTPGQFVNACRASLARLQIEQIGIGQLHWSTANYAPPQELALWNGLVAMYEKGLVRAVGVSNYGPNQLVKIHDYLTARGVPLCSAQVSIYIISLMWSPS
;
A
#
# COMPACT_ATOMS: atom_id res chain seq x y z
N MET A 1 -6.35 9.39 9.31
CA MET A 1 -6.53 7.94 9.09
C MET A 1 -6.04 7.19 10.33
N GLY A 2 -6.89 7.00 11.34
CA GLY A 2 -6.44 6.47 12.64
C GLY A 2 -5.28 7.30 13.24
N PRO A 3 -4.14 6.70 13.66
CA PRO A 3 -3.01 7.41 14.27
C PRO A 3 -2.16 8.23 13.27
N LEU A 4 -2.57 8.29 12.00
CA LEU A 4 -1.83 8.94 10.92
C LEU A 4 -2.53 10.22 10.46
N SER A 5 -1.74 11.30 10.34
CA SER A 5 -2.15 12.52 9.65
C SER A 5 -1.76 12.41 8.18
N ALA A 6 -2.73 12.53 7.29
CA ALA A 6 -2.54 12.40 5.85
C ALA A 6 -3.17 13.59 5.12
N SER A 7 -2.54 14.01 4.03
CA SER A 7 -3.06 15.03 3.14
C SER A 7 -4.41 14.59 2.54
N PRO A 8 -5.33 15.53 2.24
CA PRO A 8 -6.62 15.21 1.61
C PRO A 8 -6.48 14.51 0.25
N MET A 9 -5.33 14.70 -0.41
CA MET A 9 -4.95 14.06 -1.67
C MET A 9 -3.73 13.19 -1.45
N GLY A 10 -3.78 11.94 -1.92
CA GLY A 10 -2.64 11.03 -1.95
C GLY A 10 -2.04 10.91 -3.35
N PHE A 11 -0.80 10.45 -3.43
CA PHE A 11 -0.06 10.26 -4.68
C PHE A 11 0.12 8.77 -4.99
N GLY A 12 -0.48 8.28 -6.07
CA GLY A 12 -0.37 6.89 -6.49
C GLY A 12 0.85 6.63 -7.38
N THR A 13 1.58 5.55 -7.11
CA THR A 13 2.85 5.23 -7.79
C THR A 13 2.77 4.03 -8.73
N TRP A 14 1.56 3.62 -9.16
CA TRP A 14 1.37 2.40 -9.97
C TRP A 14 2.10 2.41 -11.32
N ALA A 15 2.16 3.57 -11.97
CA ALA A 15 2.87 3.74 -13.24
C ALA A 15 4.39 3.56 -13.10
N TRP A 16 4.95 3.72 -11.90
CA TRP A 16 6.39 3.68 -11.67
C TRP A 16 6.89 2.24 -11.76
N GLY A 17 7.77 1.97 -12.74
CA GLY A 17 8.29 0.62 -12.97
C GLY A 17 7.44 -0.26 -13.87
N ASN A 18 6.34 0.24 -14.44
CA ASN A 18 5.47 -0.54 -15.33
C ASN A 18 5.69 -0.16 -16.80
N GLN A 19 6.41 -1.02 -17.53
CA GLN A 19 6.75 -0.77 -18.93
C GLN A 19 5.58 -1.02 -19.87
N PHE A 20 4.74 -2.02 -19.56
CA PHE A 20 3.71 -2.50 -20.47
C PHE A 20 2.57 -1.49 -20.65
N LEU A 21 2.08 -0.94 -19.55
CA LEU A 21 0.91 -0.05 -19.56
C LEU A 21 1.29 1.44 -19.65
N TRP A 22 2.47 1.83 -19.16
CA TRP A 22 2.90 3.24 -19.08
C TRP A 22 4.23 3.53 -19.77
N GLY A 23 4.83 2.55 -20.46
CA GLY A 23 6.07 2.77 -21.20
C GLY A 23 7.26 3.15 -20.33
N TYR A 24 7.26 2.80 -19.04
CA TYR A 24 8.33 3.14 -18.11
C TYR A 24 9.72 2.73 -18.61
N GLN A 25 10.66 3.66 -18.50
CA GLN A 25 12.10 3.47 -18.76
C GLN A 25 12.89 4.07 -17.60
N GLU A 26 14.04 3.49 -17.25
CA GLU A 26 14.90 3.99 -16.15
C GLU A 26 15.40 5.42 -16.39
N SER A 27 15.48 5.86 -17.65
CA SER A 27 15.77 7.26 -18.02
C SER A 27 14.72 8.26 -17.50
N MET A 28 13.52 7.81 -17.14
CA MET A 28 12.45 8.64 -16.57
C MET A 28 12.64 8.89 -15.06
N ASP A 29 13.54 8.17 -14.38
CA ASP A 29 13.67 8.21 -12.91
C ASP A 29 13.91 9.65 -12.39
N SER A 30 14.68 10.47 -13.10
CA SER A 30 14.92 11.88 -12.74
C SER A 30 13.63 12.71 -12.78
N GLN A 31 12.82 12.56 -13.83
CA GLN A 31 11.54 13.26 -13.96
C GLN A 31 10.52 12.79 -12.90
N LEU A 32 10.51 11.50 -12.59
CA LEU A 32 9.67 10.96 -11.52
C LEU A 32 10.06 11.52 -10.16
N GLN A 33 11.37 11.68 -9.90
CA GLN A 33 11.85 12.29 -8.66
C GLN A 33 11.47 13.75 -8.55
N GLN A 34 11.57 14.52 -9.64
CA GLN A 34 11.10 15.91 -9.67
C GLN A 34 9.60 16.01 -9.37
N THR A 35 8.81 15.08 -9.92
CA THR A 35 7.36 15.01 -9.68
C THR A 35 7.06 14.68 -8.21
N PHE A 36 7.80 13.73 -7.63
CA PHE A 36 7.71 13.40 -6.20
C PHE A 36 8.05 14.61 -5.32
N ASN A 37 9.18 15.28 -5.59
CA ASN A 37 9.61 16.46 -4.83
C ASN A 37 8.54 17.56 -4.88
N LEU A 38 8.00 17.86 -6.07
CA LEU A 38 6.94 18.85 -6.24
C LEU A 38 5.67 18.47 -5.46
N ALA A 39 5.29 17.18 -5.44
CA ALA A 39 4.15 16.71 -4.66
C ALA A 39 4.35 16.97 -3.16
N VAL A 40 5.53 16.65 -2.62
CA VAL A 40 5.86 16.88 -1.21
C VAL A 40 5.93 18.37 -0.88
N GLU A 41 6.54 19.19 -1.74
CA GLU A 41 6.59 20.65 -1.58
C GLU A 41 5.19 21.30 -1.52
N ASN A 42 4.22 20.71 -2.21
CA ASN A 42 2.82 21.14 -2.18
C ASN A 42 1.99 20.49 -1.06
N GLY A 43 2.63 19.83 -0.11
CA GLY A 43 2.00 19.30 1.10
C GLY A 43 1.36 17.92 0.96
N ILE A 44 1.60 17.20 -0.14
CA ILE A 44 1.22 15.78 -0.23
C ILE A 44 2.16 14.97 0.65
N ASN A 45 1.59 14.22 1.59
CA ASN A 45 2.36 13.33 2.46
C ASN A 45 1.93 11.87 2.39
N LEU A 46 0.82 11.53 1.73
CA LEU A 46 0.36 10.16 1.55
C LEU A 46 0.78 9.62 0.18
N PHE A 47 1.58 8.55 0.15
CA PHE A 47 2.03 7.89 -1.07
C PHE A 47 1.52 6.45 -1.10
N ASP A 48 0.82 6.10 -2.18
CA ASP A 48 0.18 4.80 -2.38
C ASP A 48 0.97 3.96 -3.38
N THR A 49 1.39 2.77 -2.94
CA THR A 49 2.18 1.82 -3.73
C THR A 49 1.69 0.38 -3.53
N ALA A 50 2.38 -0.59 -4.10
CA ALA A 50 2.15 -2.02 -3.85
C ALA A 50 3.40 -2.84 -4.14
N ASP A 51 3.52 -3.97 -3.46
CA ASP A 51 4.60 -4.93 -3.69
C ASP A 51 4.61 -5.55 -5.10
N SER A 52 3.44 -5.52 -5.75
CA SER A 52 3.21 -6.00 -7.10
C SER A 52 3.35 -4.92 -8.17
N TYR A 53 3.66 -3.67 -7.81
CA TYR A 53 3.79 -2.59 -8.79
C TYR A 53 5.14 -2.67 -9.52
N GLY A 54 5.02 -2.80 -10.84
CA GLY A 54 6.10 -3.08 -11.79
C GLY A 54 5.90 -4.42 -12.48
N THR A 55 6.57 -4.64 -13.61
CA THR A 55 6.34 -5.81 -14.47
C THR A 55 7.62 -6.62 -14.70
N GLY A 56 7.52 -7.96 -14.63
CA GLY A 56 8.65 -8.86 -14.89
C GLY A 56 9.86 -8.55 -14.00
N ARG A 57 11.01 -8.22 -14.62
CA ARG A 57 12.24 -7.84 -13.92
C ARG A 57 12.12 -6.60 -13.03
N LEU A 58 11.06 -5.80 -13.23
CA LEU A 58 10.79 -4.56 -12.48
C LEU A 58 9.77 -4.76 -11.36
N ASN A 59 9.44 -5.99 -10.98
CA ASN A 59 8.53 -6.21 -9.86
C ASN A 59 9.05 -5.52 -8.57
N GLY A 60 8.18 -4.75 -7.90
CA GLY A 60 8.52 -3.92 -6.75
C GLY A 60 9.38 -2.68 -7.07
N LYS A 61 9.56 -2.31 -8.35
CA LYS A 61 10.34 -1.12 -8.74
C LYS A 61 9.70 0.17 -8.24
N SER A 62 8.38 0.23 -8.14
CA SER A 62 7.66 1.38 -7.57
C SER A 62 8.12 1.67 -6.13
N GLU A 63 8.19 0.64 -5.28
CA GLU A 63 8.69 0.76 -3.90
C GLU A 63 10.17 1.15 -3.85
N LYS A 64 11.02 0.59 -4.74
CA LYS A 64 12.43 0.97 -4.83
C LYS A 64 12.63 2.44 -5.21
N LEU A 65 11.85 2.93 -6.18
CA LEU A 65 11.88 4.33 -6.60
C LEU A 65 11.39 5.24 -5.48
N LEU A 66 10.26 4.90 -4.85
CA LEU A 66 9.72 5.69 -3.75
C LEU A 66 10.71 5.76 -2.57
N GLY A 67 11.31 4.64 -2.18
CA GLY A 67 12.34 4.60 -1.13
C GLY A 67 13.55 5.48 -1.45
N LYS A 68 14.06 5.40 -2.70
CA LYS A 68 15.13 6.27 -3.19
C LYS A 68 14.75 7.75 -3.13
N PHE A 69 13.55 8.11 -3.60
CA PHE A 69 13.13 9.50 -3.66
C PHE A 69 12.94 10.11 -2.27
N ILE A 70 12.43 9.32 -1.32
CA ILE A 70 12.30 9.73 0.08
C ILE A 70 13.68 9.96 0.71
N SER A 71 14.66 9.07 0.47
CA SER A 71 15.99 9.20 1.07
C SER A 71 16.81 10.37 0.49
N GLU A 72 16.56 10.72 -0.77
CA GLU A 72 17.24 11.79 -1.49
C GLU A 72 16.53 13.16 -1.42
N ILE A 73 15.37 13.25 -0.72
CA ILE A 73 14.64 14.53 -0.64
C ILE A 73 15.50 15.59 0.09
N PRO A 74 15.73 16.77 -0.51
CA PRO A 74 16.49 17.84 0.13
C PRO A 74 15.74 18.40 1.36
N GLY A 75 16.46 18.70 2.44
CA GLY A 75 15.93 19.60 3.48
C GLY A 75 15.03 18.99 4.57
N GLN A 76 15.61 18.07 5.35
CA GLN A 76 15.26 17.68 6.74
C GLN A 76 14.53 16.33 6.93
N LYS A 77 15.04 15.55 7.89
CA LYS A 77 14.41 14.36 8.48
C LYS A 77 12.93 14.56 8.81
N GLN A 78 12.52 15.78 9.15
CA GLN A 78 11.14 16.10 9.48
C GLN A 78 10.19 15.85 8.32
N VAL A 79 10.60 16.18 7.08
CA VAL A 79 9.78 15.93 5.88
C VAL A 79 9.67 14.43 5.63
N GLN A 80 10.79 13.71 5.71
CA GLN A 80 10.80 12.24 5.59
C GLN A 80 9.89 11.58 6.64
N ASN A 81 9.94 12.05 7.89
CA ASN A 81 9.10 11.54 8.97
C ASN A 81 7.60 11.86 8.80
N ASN A 82 7.27 12.89 8.02
CA ASN A 82 5.88 13.25 7.71
C ASN A 82 5.29 12.41 6.58
N ILE A 83 6.12 11.72 5.79
CA ILE A 83 5.66 10.87 4.69
C ILE A 83 5.00 9.61 5.24
N VAL A 84 3.77 9.37 4.81
CA VAL A 84 2.97 8.19 5.09
C VAL A 84 2.94 7.32 3.84
N ILE A 85 3.54 6.14 3.93
CA ILE A 85 3.48 5.15 2.85
C ILE A 85 2.35 4.17 3.12
N ALA A 86 1.48 4.00 2.13
CA ALA A 86 0.49 2.95 2.07
C ALA A 86 0.93 1.93 1.01
N THR A 87 1.35 0.73 1.41
CA THR A 87 1.70 -0.34 0.46
C THR A 87 0.69 -1.48 0.53
N LYS A 88 0.34 -2.01 -0.65
CA LYS A 88 -0.56 -3.16 -0.78
C LYS A 88 0.22 -4.43 -1.03
N PHE A 89 -0.24 -5.51 -0.42
CA PHE A 89 0.31 -6.84 -0.59
C PHE A 89 -0.65 -7.69 -1.43
N ALA A 90 -0.20 -8.08 -2.62
CA ALA A 90 -0.95 -8.98 -3.50
C ALA A 90 -1.27 -10.33 -2.83
N ALA A 91 -2.47 -10.86 -3.04
CA ALA A 91 -2.85 -12.19 -2.53
C ALA A 91 -2.36 -13.31 -3.46
N TYR A 92 -1.04 -13.38 -3.68
CA TYR A 92 -0.45 -14.38 -4.57
C TYR A 92 -0.75 -15.81 -4.10
N PRO A 93 -0.90 -16.80 -5.01
CA PRO A 93 -1.28 -18.18 -4.66
C PRO A 93 -0.36 -18.87 -3.65
N TRP A 94 0.92 -18.48 -3.59
CA TRP A 94 1.88 -19.01 -2.62
C TRP A 94 1.81 -18.35 -1.25
N ARG A 95 1.01 -17.29 -1.03
CA ARG A 95 0.81 -16.65 0.27
C ARG A 95 -0.37 -17.29 1.00
N LEU A 96 -0.09 -18.42 1.63
CA LEU A 96 -1.07 -19.29 2.29
C LEU A 96 -0.99 -19.22 3.82
N THR A 97 0.03 -18.55 4.37
CA THR A 97 0.27 -18.44 5.81
C THR A 97 0.49 -16.98 6.23
N PRO A 98 0.20 -16.63 7.50
CA PRO A 98 0.49 -15.30 8.03
C PRO A 98 1.97 -14.92 7.89
N GLY A 99 2.88 -15.88 8.11
CA GLY A 99 4.33 -15.69 8.02
C GLY A 99 4.79 -15.28 6.62
N GLN A 100 4.19 -15.83 5.56
CA GLN A 100 4.50 -15.43 4.18
C GLN A 100 4.07 -13.99 3.88
N PHE A 101 2.98 -13.54 4.50
CA PHE A 101 2.52 -12.15 4.38
C PHE A 101 3.45 -11.20 5.15
N VAL A 102 3.88 -11.58 6.36
CA VAL A 102 4.90 -10.86 7.14
C VAL A 102 6.22 -10.76 6.36
N ASN A 103 6.65 -11.83 5.68
CA ASN A 103 7.85 -11.81 4.85
C ASN A 103 7.71 -10.87 3.64
N ALA A 104 6.52 -10.79 3.03
CA ALA A 104 6.24 -9.81 1.97
C ALA A 104 6.36 -8.36 2.48
N CYS A 105 5.90 -8.09 3.70
CA CYS A 105 6.08 -6.79 4.35
C CYS A 105 7.55 -6.48 4.59
N ARG A 106 8.33 -7.42 5.11
CA ARG A 106 9.79 -7.24 5.28
C ARG A 106 10.50 -6.97 3.97
N ALA A 107 10.13 -7.68 2.91
CA ALA A 107 10.68 -7.45 1.58
C ALA A 107 10.33 -6.05 1.04
N SER A 108 9.13 -5.54 1.36
CA SER A 108 8.69 -4.20 0.97
C SER A 108 9.41 -3.11 1.77
N LEU A 109 9.57 -3.29 3.08
CA LEU A 109 10.41 -2.44 3.95
C LEU A 109 11.84 -2.33 3.40
N ALA A 110 12.43 -3.46 2.99
CA ALA A 110 13.77 -3.48 2.39
C ALA A 110 13.85 -2.73 1.05
N ARG A 111 12.82 -2.83 0.19
CA ARG A 111 12.76 -2.07 -1.07
C ARG A 111 12.56 -0.58 -0.84
N LEU A 112 11.72 -0.21 0.13
CA LEU A 112 11.44 1.16 0.54
C LEU A 112 12.58 1.78 1.36
N GLN A 113 13.47 0.96 1.92
CA GLN A 113 14.55 1.39 2.81
C GLN A 113 14.04 2.14 4.06
N ILE A 114 12.95 1.65 4.64
CA ILE A 114 12.36 2.20 5.87
C ILE A 114 12.16 1.09 6.91
N GLU A 115 12.06 1.47 8.19
CA GLU A 115 11.90 0.52 9.29
C GLU A 115 10.44 0.16 9.56
N GLN A 116 9.51 1.05 9.21
CA GLN A 116 8.09 0.89 9.48
C GLN A 116 7.24 1.53 8.37
N ILE A 117 6.25 0.79 7.88
CA ILE A 117 5.26 1.27 6.89
C ILE A 117 4.13 2.01 7.62
N GLY A 118 3.61 3.07 7.01
CA GLY A 118 2.43 3.77 7.53
C GLY A 118 1.20 2.86 7.55
N ILE A 119 0.78 2.39 6.37
CA ILE A 119 -0.40 1.52 6.21
C ILE A 119 -0.03 0.29 5.39
N GLY A 120 -0.13 -0.89 6.00
CA GLY A 120 -0.02 -2.17 5.30
C GLY A 120 -1.39 -2.66 4.86
N GLN A 121 -1.61 -2.81 3.56
CA GLN A 121 -2.93 -3.09 3.00
C GLN A 121 -2.99 -4.46 2.33
N LEU A 122 -4.12 -5.16 2.45
CA LEU A 122 -4.40 -6.31 1.60
C LEU A 122 -4.96 -5.83 0.25
N HIS A 123 -4.37 -6.28 -0.86
CA HIS A 123 -4.62 -5.70 -2.18
C HIS A 123 -5.99 -6.09 -2.78
N TRP A 124 -6.51 -7.27 -2.43
CA TRP A 124 -7.88 -7.70 -2.76
C TRP A 124 -8.30 -8.87 -1.86
N SER A 125 -9.61 -9.07 -1.74
CA SER A 125 -10.21 -10.21 -1.02
C SER A 125 -10.13 -11.49 -1.85
N THR A 126 -9.69 -12.59 -1.23
CA THR A 126 -9.73 -13.95 -1.76
C THR A 126 -10.98 -14.73 -1.34
N ALA A 127 -11.86 -14.15 -0.52
CA ALA A 127 -13.00 -14.84 0.09
C ALA A 127 -13.89 -15.65 -0.88
N ASN A 128 -14.06 -15.22 -2.13
CA ASN A 128 -14.92 -15.90 -3.10
C ASN A 128 -14.28 -17.14 -3.75
N TYR A 129 -12.95 -17.24 -3.75
CA TYR A 129 -12.23 -18.32 -4.46
C TYR A 129 -11.24 -19.09 -3.58
N ALA A 130 -10.82 -18.53 -2.45
CA ALA A 130 -9.97 -19.16 -1.45
C ALA A 130 -10.25 -18.62 -0.04
N PRO A 131 -11.38 -18.97 0.59
CA PRO A 131 -11.71 -18.54 1.97
C PRO A 131 -10.64 -18.89 3.04
N PRO A 132 -9.98 -20.07 3.00
CA PRO A 132 -8.90 -20.35 3.95
C PRO A 132 -7.70 -19.41 3.79
N GLN A 133 -7.39 -19.01 2.56
CA GLN A 133 -6.33 -18.05 2.28
C GLN A 133 -6.70 -16.67 2.85
N GLU A 134 -7.95 -16.22 2.71
CA GLU A 134 -8.45 -14.94 3.24
C GLU A 134 -8.13 -14.82 4.74
N LEU A 135 -8.49 -15.86 5.51
CA LEU A 135 -8.26 -15.90 6.95
C LEU A 135 -6.75 -15.88 7.27
N ALA A 136 -5.91 -16.57 6.50
CA ALA A 136 -4.47 -16.53 6.66
C ALA A 136 -3.89 -15.13 6.39
N LEU A 137 -4.42 -14.42 5.39
CA LEU A 137 -4.01 -13.05 5.05
C LEU A 137 -4.46 -12.04 6.12
N TRP A 138 -5.66 -12.19 6.68
CA TRP A 138 -6.12 -11.39 7.82
C TRP A 138 -5.24 -11.58 9.05
N ASN A 139 -4.88 -12.83 9.36
CA ASN A 139 -3.90 -13.12 10.39
C ASN A 139 -2.52 -12.53 10.07
N GLY A 140 -2.15 -12.46 8.79
CA GLY A 140 -0.97 -11.75 8.32
C GLY A 140 -1.01 -10.26 8.66
N LEU A 141 -2.13 -9.57 8.40
CA LEU A 141 -2.33 -8.15 8.76
C LEU A 141 -2.13 -7.93 10.27
N VAL A 142 -2.74 -8.77 11.10
CA VAL A 142 -2.57 -8.74 12.56
C VAL A 142 -1.10 -8.93 12.94
N ALA A 143 -0.45 -9.98 12.42
CA ALA A 143 0.93 -10.29 12.75
C ALA A 143 1.92 -9.21 12.30
N MET A 144 1.66 -8.51 11.19
CA MET A 144 2.50 -7.37 10.76
C MET A 144 2.38 -6.19 11.72
N TYR A 145 1.16 -5.89 12.18
CA TYR A 145 0.90 -4.84 13.14
C TYR A 145 1.51 -5.15 14.50
N GLU A 146 1.28 -6.34 15.05
CA GLU A 146 1.83 -6.77 16.34
C GLU A 146 3.37 -6.78 16.36
N LYS A 147 4.01 -7.05 15.21
CA LYS A 147 5.46 -6.99 15.06
C LYS A 147 6.00 -5.57 14.85
N GLY A 148 5.14 -4.56 14.83
CA GLY A 148 5.52 -3.17 14.62
C GLY A 148 6.01 -2.84 13.21
N LEU A 149 5.77 -3.71 12.22
CA LEU A 149 6.20 -3.50 10.84
C LEU A 149 5.35 -2.45 10.11
N VAL A 150 4.10 -2.27 10.57
CA VAL A 150 3.14 -1.31 10.05
C VAL A 150 2.50 -0.53 11.22
N ARG A 151 2.18 0.76 11.02
CA ARG A 151 1.48 1.57 12.03
C ARG A 151 -0.02 1.35 12.05
N ALA A 152 -0.58 0.97 10.91
CA ALA A 152 -1.99 0.65 10.74
C ALA A 152 -2.17 -0.35 9.58
N VAL A 153 -3.36 -0.92 9.48
CA VAL A 153 -3.73 -1.82 8.38
C VAL A 153 -4.86 -1.25 7.54
N GLY A 154 -4.97 -1.73 6.31
CA GLY A 154 -6.04 -1.37 5.39
C GLY A 154 -6.41 -2.50 4.44
N VAL A 155 -7.42 -2.26 3.62
CA VAL A 155 -7.83 -3.18 2.56
C VAL A 155 -8.09 -2.43 1.26
N SER A 156 -7.93 -3.11 0.14
CA SER A 156 -8.26 -2.61 -1.19
C SER A 156 -9.20 -3.60 -1.89
N ASN A 157 -10.14 -3.11 -2.69
CA ASN A 157 -11.08 -3.95 -3.47
C ASN A 157 -11.94 -4.90 -2.60
N TYR A 158 -12.43 -4.41 -1.45
CA TYR A 158 -13.37 -5.14 -0.59
C TYR A 158 -14.81 -4.69 -0.86
N GLY A 159 -15.72 -5.65 -1.05
CA GLY A 159 -17.15 -5.37 -1.04
C GLY A 159 -17.68 -5.08 0.37
N PRO A 160 -18.84 -4.41 0.53
CA PRO A 160 -19.35 -3.95 1.82
C PRO A 160 -19.44 -5.06 2.89
N ASN A 161 -19.99 -6.21 2.53
CA ASN A 161 -20.13 -7.34 3.46
C ASN A 161 -18.79 -7.87 3.95
N GLN A 162 -17.78 -7.93 3.08
CA GLN A 162 -16.45 -8.41 3.45
C GLN A 162 -15.70 -7.36 4.27
N LEU A 163 -15.93 -6.07 3.99
CA LEU A 163 -15.37 -4.96 4.75
C LEU A 163 -15.85 -4.97 6.21
N VAL A 164 -17.14 -5.23 6.45
CA VAL A 164 -17.68 -5.39 7.82
C VAL A 164 -17.02 -6.57 8.53
N LYS A 165 -16.91 -7.73 7.87
CA LYS A 165 -16.30 -8.92 8.48
C LYS A 165 -14.85 -8.69 8.89
N ILE A 166 -14.03 -8.07 8.02
CA ILE A 166 -12.63 -7.80 8.37
C ILE A 166 -12.52 -6.71 9.45
N HIS A 167 -13.39 -5.70 9.41
CA HIS A 167 -13.46 -4.67 10.44
C HIS A 167 -13.70 -5.30 11.82
N ASP A 168 -14.69 -6.18 11.95
CA ASP A 168 -15.01 -6.85 13.21
C ASP A 168 -13.87 -7.79 13.65
N TYR A 169 -13.28 -8.51 12.68
CA TYR A 169 -12.15 -9.40 12.92
C TYR A 169 -10.93 -8.68 13.51
N LEU A 170 -10.60 -7.51 12.96
CA LEU A 170 -9.46 -6.68 13.39
C LEU A 170 -9.77 -5.95 14.70
N THR A 171 -10.98 -5.44 14.86
CA THR A 171 -11.45 -4.76 16.09
C THR A 171 -11.36 -5.71 17.30
N ALA A 172 -11.80 -6.96 17.14
CA ALA A 172 -11.70 -7.98 18.19
C ALA A 172 -10.24 -8.29 18.62
N ARG A 173 -9.24 -7.84 17.86
CA ARG A 173 -7.80 -8.02 18.12
C ARG A 173 -7.08 -6.70 18.42
N GLY A 174 -7.80 -5.59 18.53
CA GLY A 174 -7.21 -4.28 18.78
C GLY A 174 -6.36 -3.73 17.63
N VAL A 175 -6.57 -4.22 16.40
CA VAL A 175 -5.81 -3.78 15.21
C VAL A 175 -6.62 -2.74 14.45
N PRO A 176 -6.08 -1.52 14.21
CA PRO A 176 -6.85 -0.45 13.60
C PRO A 176 -6.95 -0.59 12.07
N LEU A 177 -8.16 -0.79 11.55
CA LEU A 177 -8.47 -0.72 10.11
C LEU A 177 -8.64 0.76 9.71
N CYS A 178 -7.63 1.33 9.05
CA CYS A 178 -7.54 2.79 8.83
C CYS A 178 -7.84 3.23 7.39
N SER A 179 -7.88 2.31 6.43
CA SER A 179 -8.19 2.59 5.03
C SER A 179 -8.97 1.46 4.37
N ALA A 180 -9.91 1.84 3.50
CA ALA A 180 -10.55 0.98 2.53
C ALA A 180 -10.43 1.65 1.15
N GLN A 181 -9.55 1.13 0.29
CA GLN A 181 -9.30 1.67 -1.03
C GLN A 181 -10.20 0.96 -2.05
N VAL A 182 -11.18 1.70 -2.58
CA VAL A 182 -12.10 1.22 -3.62
C VAL A 182 -11.99 2.15 -4.83
N SER A 183 -12.07 1.59 -6.03
CA SER A 183 -12.13 2.41 -7.24
C SER A 183 -13.47 3.13 -7.33
N ILE A 184 -13.46 4.45 -7.23
CA ILE A 184 -14.64 5.29 -7.43
C ILE A 184 -14.35 6.22 -8.61
N TYR A 185 -15.17 6.10 -9.65
CA TYR A 185 -15.24 7.03 -10.77
C TYR A 185 -16.66 7.59 -10.86
N ILE A 186 -16.87 8.78 -11.40
CA ILE A 186 -18.23 9.35 -11.60
C ILE A 186 -19.15 8.35 -12.33
N ILE A 187 -18.61 7.62 -13.32
CA ILE A 187 -19.35 6.60 -14.07
C ILE A 187 -19.73 5.40 -13.17
N SER A 188 -18.91 5.03 -12.18
CA SER A 188 -19.24 3.92 -11.26
C SER A 188 -20.40 4.23 -10.31
N LEU A 189 -20.66 5.52 -10.03
CA LEU A 189 -21.78 5.95 -9.18
C LEU A 189 -23.12 5.97 -9.92
N MET A 190 -23.10 6.05 -11.25
CA MET A 190 -24.32 6.05 -12.07
C MET A 190 -24.97 4.66 -12.20
N TRP A 191 -24.27 3.59 -11.81
CA TRP A 191 -24.71 2.20 -11.95
C TRP A 191 -24.90 1.46 -10.61
N SER A 192 -24.93 2.18 -9.48
CA SER A 192 -25.36 1.58 -8.22
C SER A 192 -26.89 1.58 -8.16
N PRO A 193 -27.58 0.43 -8.18
CA PRO A 193 -29.02 0.40 -8.03
C PRO A 193 -29.37 0.89 -6.63
N SER A 194 -30.25 1.89 -6.58
CA SER A 194 -30.91 2.41 -5.38
C SER A 194 -31.72 1.35 -4.64
#